data_AF-D8RP43-F1
#
_entry.id   AF-D8RP43-F1
#
_cell.length_a   1.000
_cell.length_b   1.000
_cell.length_c   1.000
_cell.angle_alpha   90.00
_cell.angle_beta   90.00
_cell.angle_gamma   90.00
#
_symmetry.space_group_name_H-M   'P 1'
#
loop_
_entity.id
_entity.type
_entity.pdbx_description
1 polymer ?
#
loop_
_entity_poly.entity_id
_entity_poly.type
_entity_poly.pdbx_seq_one_letter_code
_entity_poly.pdbx_strand_id
1 'polypeptide(L)'
;MEYDQQSSDAPTLSSPVIGTVQAVGNTSGGTDYQLEAWTSGKVIRQIQVWDDGNKTKAVKLWETGETDNEGHLYGSPAGSSYTYTFQPGELITSMSLWLGEWDYVGDRSGAIMFTTSLGNTFQHGYQGGSATVINVYSGILVGADIRAGDDVNAWGFAFLRPLVSCQLLDVTYGDLSMASVSLQSLDSYSTNVAGDGSFSSSEQSSIQKTISSSWSQSEGVTSSMDVTVTATIPEIGEVGDAGPGTKYEWQESETYTSQASIQAVQTLTWSVNWTLVAGQSISLQAQTHTGSINVPYQGTMVVTVVASETTGDPPTFSFETFNFPQSGTYTAMVLVGAALEALDAQDAATKLAWLLGHPTLVAAADAFKASPAIEIKQSSTPRFVCVLQKEFATATPEFVDFVGTDDATTCVGVGIRDPKSGLTSIGHLDFAGCVKEGLAQMLSSLFPDKDTILEVHMAGAYDDSIDMELGGDEMGHSWPLCLELVEELQALPYKLEIRTLCILRHNTVTSDGGYPCPAVRGFAVSKDRNKVWTLCSSEFFS
;
A
#
# COMPACT_ATOMS: atom_id res chain seq x y z
N MET A 1 41.85 -59.62 0.62
CA MET A 1 40.49 -59.86 1.15
C MET A 1 39.73 -58.59 0.83
N GLU A 2 38.93 -58.61 -0.22
CA GLU A 2 37.95 -57.55 -0.48
C GLU A 2 36.99 -57.54 0.70
N TYR A 3 37.07 -56.50 1.53
CA TYR A 3 36.05 -56.24 2.53
C TYR A 3 34.89 -55.59 1.79
N ASP A 4 33.93 -56.41 1.38
CA ASP A 4 32.61 -55.97 0.97
C ASP A 4 31.89 -55.47 2.24
N GLN A 5 32.19 -54.23 2.67
CA GLN A 5 31.50 -53.53 3.75
C GLN A 5 30.54 -52.49 3.18
N GLN A 6 29.51 -52.94 2.47
CA GLN A 6 28.21 -52.28 2.64
C GLN A 6 27.56 -52.94 3.86
N SER A 7 27.75 -52.36 5.06
CA SER A 7 27.08 -52.87 6.26
C SER A 7 25.56 -52.71 6.10
N SER A 8 24.85 -53.79 6.43
CA SER A 8 23.45 -54.06 6.12
C SER A 8 22.42 -53.38 7.03
N ASP A 9 22.76 -52.28 7.71
CA ASP A 9 21.76 -51.53 8.45
C ASP A 9 21.18 -50.48 7.53
N ALA A 10 19.93 -50.69 7.12
CA ALA A 10 19.17 -49.73 6.32
C ALA A 10 19.21 -48.35 7.00
N PRO A 11 19.23 -47.25 6.23
CA PRO A 11 19.06 -45.92 6.79
C PRO A 11 17.82 -45.89 7.68
N THR A 12 17.94 -45.22 8.80
CA THR A 12 16.84 -45.12 9.76
C THR A 12 15.82 -44.08 9.28
N LEU A 13 16.28 -43.09 8.52
CA LEU A 13 15.43 -42.07 7.93
C LEU A 13 14.65 -42.61 6.74
N SER A 14 13.33 -42.67 6.87
CA SER A 14 12.43 -43.09 5.80
C SER A 14 11.10 -42.37 5.87
N SER A 15 10.56 -42.01 4.72
CA SER A 15 9.24 -41.41 4.59
C SER A 15 8.72 -41.62 3.17
N PRO A 16 7.39 -41.76 2.96
CA PRO A 16 6.81 -41.91 1.63
C PRO A 16 7.08 -40.69 0.72
N VAL A 17 7.38 -39.52 1.28
CA VAL A 17 7.59 -38.29 0.49
C VAL A 17 9.05 -38.03 0.09
N ILE A 18 9.99 -38.75 0.72
CA ILE A 18 11.42 -38.70 0.37
C ILE A 18 11.84 -39.94 -0.42
N GLY A 19 12.91 -39.77 -1.18
CA GLY A 19 13.62 -40.87 -1.79
C GLY A 19 14.23 -41.83 -0.77
N THR A 20 14.61 -43.02 -1.22
CA THR A 20 15.40 -43.93 -0.39
C THR A 20 16.74 -43.26 -0.08
N VAL A 21 17.00 -42.99 1.20
CA VAL A 21 18.30 -42.49 1.64
C VAL A 21 19.34 -43.59 1.42
N GLN A 22 20.52 -43.24 0.92
CA GLN A 22 21.63 -44.17 0.81
C GLN A 22 22.78 -43.65 1.66
N ALA A 23 23.01 -44.31 2.80
CA ALA A 23 24.09 -43.95 3.71
C ALA A 23 25.44 -44.50 3.20
N VAL A 24 26.50 -43.71 3.34
CA VAL A 24 27.88 -44.09 3.03
C VAL A 24 28.76 -43.87 4.24
N GLY A 25 29.38 -44.95 4.71
CA GLY A 25 30.20 -45.00 5.92
C GLY A 25 29.79 -46.17 6.84
N ASN A 26 30.30 -46.18 8.06
CA ASN A 26 29.96 -47.20 9.06
C ASN A 26 28.71 -46.80 9.85
N THR A 27 27.61 -47.53 9.66
CA THR A 27 26.32 -47.26 10.32
C THR A 27 26.22 -47.81 11.74
N SER A 28 27.17 -48.64 12.19
CA SER A 28 27.21 -49.19 13.56
C SER A 28 27.99 -48.33 14.56
N GLY A 29 28.70 -47.29 14.10
CA GLY A 29 29.47 -46.36 14.92
C GLY A 29 28.81 -44.98 15.04
N GLY A 30 29.18 -44.23 16.09
CA GLY A 30 28.67 -42.87 16.32
C GLY A 30 27.23 -42.81 16.85
N THR A 31 26.78 -41.60 17.14
CA THR A 31 25.38 -41.29 17.48
C THR A 31 24.59 -41.07 16.20
N ASP A 32 23.34 -41.55 16.17
CA ASP A 32 22.40 -41.36 15.08
C ASP A 32 21.68 -40.01 15.15
N TYR A 33 21.66 -39.28 14.04
CA TYR A 33 20.98 -37.99 13.91
C TYR A 33 20.18 -37.96 12.62
N GLN A 34 18.91 -37.58 12.75
CA GLN A 34 18.00 -37.38 11.63
C GLN A 34 17.60 -35.91 11.55
N LEU A 35 17.77 -35.32 10.36
CA LEU A 35 17.29 -33.98 10.05
C LEU A 35 16.14 -34.09 9.04
N GLU A 36 14.96 -33.58 9.43
CA GLU A 36 13.71 -33.74 8.69
C GLU A 36 13.08 -32.40 8.27
N ALA A 37 13.82 -31.58 7.53
CA ALA A 37 13.42 -30.21 7.18
C ALA A 37 12.06 -30.16 6.45
N TRP A 38 11.73 -31.19 5.64
CA TRP A 38 10.47 -31.24 4.90
C TRP A 38 9.21 -31.20 5.78
N THR A 39 9.31 -31.61 7.05
CA THR A 39 8.16 -31.62 7.98
C THR A 39 7.63 -30.22 8.28
N SER A 40 8.44 -29.19 8.02
CA SER A 40 8.08 -27.78 8.14
C SER A 40 8.14 -27.04 6.80
N GLY A 41 8.22 -27.76 5.68
CA GLY A 41 8.30 -27.19 4.34
C GLY A 41 9.64 -26.55 3.98
N LYS A 42 10.64 -26.72 4.86
CA LYS A 42 11.99 -26.19 4.67
C LYS A 42 12.84 -27.11 3.80
N VAL A 43 13.91 -26.53 3.27
CA VAL A 43 14.96 -27.24 2.53
C VAL A 43 16.33 -26.92 3.13
N ILE A 44 17.34 -27.73 2.83
CA ILE A 44 18.71 -27.43 3.23
C ILE A 44 19.26 -26.31 2.34
N ARG A 45 19.49 -25.13 2.93
CA ARG A 45 20.00 -23.94 2.22
C ARG A 45 21.53 -23.87 2.17
N GLN A 46 22.21 -24.59 3.06
CA GLN A 46 23.67 -24.50 3.16
C GLN A 46 24.26 -25.80 3.71
N ILE A 47 25.41 -26.19 3.17
CA ILE A 47 26.21 -27.33 3.64
C ILE A 47 27.63 -26.82 3.90
N GLN A 48 28.17 -27.12 5.07
CA GLN A 48 29.58 -26.93 5.38
C GLN A 48 30.20 -28.26 5.79
N VAL A 49 31.36 -28.59 5.23
CA VAL A 49 32.08 -29.83 5.47
C VAL A 49 33.48 -29.52 5.97
N TRP A 50 33.93 -30.26 6.98
CA TRP A 50 35.29 -30.22 7.50
C TRP A 50 36.05 -31.48 7.11
N ASP A 51 37.18 -31.29 6.44
CA ASP A 51 38.05 -32.36 5.96
C ASP A 51 39.31 -32.43 6.81
N ASP A 52 39.60 -33.62 7.36
CA ASP A 52 40.79 -33.89 8.16
C ASP A 52 41.51 -35.16 7.70
N GLY A 53 42.34 -34.99 6.67
CA GLY A 53 43.16 -36.04 6.09
C GLY A 53 42.34 -37.03 5.27
N ASN A 54 42.03 -38.18 5.85
CA ASN A 54 41.42 -39.33 5.16
C ASN A 54 39.94 -39.54 5.50
N LYS A 55 39.30 -38.58 6.17
CA LYS A 55 37.90 -38.66 6.60
C LYS A 55 37.27 -37.28 6.76
N THR A 56 35.95 -37.25 6.70
CA THR A 56 35.14 -36.09 7.05
C THR A 56 35.07 -35.97 8.56
N LYS A 57 35.52 -34.82 9.08
CA LYS A 57 35.60 -34.55 10.50
C LYS A 57 34.31 -34.00 11.09
N ALA A 58 33.60 -33.17 10.33
CA ALA A 58 32.30 -32.67 10.69
C ALA A 58 31.51 -32.25 9.45
N VAL A 59 30.19 -32.19 9.59
CA VAL A 59 29.29 -31.57 8.62
C VAL A 59 28.30 -30.68 9.37
N LYS A 60 28.04 -29.49 8.85
CA LYS A 60 27.02 -28.58 9.36
C LYS A 60 26.02 -28.29 8.25
N LEU A 61 24.73 -28.39 8.57
CA LEU A 61 23.62 -28.18 7.65
C LEU A 61 22.74 -27.05 8.17
N TRP A 62 22.26 -26.18 7.29
CA TRP A 62 21.29 -25.15 7.65
C TRP A 62 20.01 -25.33 6.84
N GLU A 63 18.88 -25.23 7.51
CA GLU A 63 17.56 -25.16 6.89
C GLU A 63 17.25 -23.72 6.42
N THR A 64 16.29 -23.57 5.51
CA THR A 64 15.76 -22.25 5.16
C THR A 64 15.22 -21.53 6.39
N GLY A 65 15.50 -20.22 6.49
CA GLY A 65 15.12 -19.38 7.63
C GLY A 65 16.09 -19.38 8.81
N GLU A 66 17.06 -20.30 8.89
CA GLU A 66 18.06 -20.32 9.95
C GLU A 66 19.19 -19.31 9.71
N THR A 67 19.70 -18.72 10.78
CA THR A 67 20.92 -17.88 10.80
C THR A 67 22.19 -18.72 10.90
N ASP A 68 23.36 -18.12 10.69
CA ASP A 68 24.64 -18.84 10.65
C ASP A 68 24.96 -19.61 11.95
N ASN A 69 24.44 -19.15 13.08
CA ASN A 69 24.64 -19.76 14.39
C ASN A 69 23.66 -20.92 14.68
N GLU A 70 22.58 -21.05 13.93
CA GLU A 70 21.48 -21.99 14.21
C GLU A 70 21.64 -23.36 13.54
N GLY A 71 22.49 -23.48 12.52
CA GLY A 71 22.63 -24.74 11.76
C GLY A 71 23.07 -25.95 12.61
N HIS A 72 22.74 -27.12 12.10
CA HIS A 72 22.92 -28.42 12.75
C HIS A 72 24.32 -28.98 12.50
N LEU A 73 25.16 -29.01 13.53
CA LEU A 73 26.53 -29.51 13.47
C LEU A 73 26.63 -30.97 13.93
N TYR A 74 27.27 -31.81 13.11
CA TYR A 74 27.53 -33.21 13.37
C TYR A 74 29.03 -33.49 13.28
N GLY A 75 29.60 -34.20 14.25
CA GLY A 75 31.05 -34.39 14.37
C GLY A 75 31.74 -33.24 15.12
N SER A 76 33.07 -33.30 15.23
CA SER A 76 33.87 -32.28 15.93
C SER A 76 34.83 -31.56 14.98
N PRO A 77 34.51 -30.34 14.52
CA PRO A 77 35.29 -29.62 13.50
C PRO A 77 36.80 -29.62 13.72
N ALA A 78 37.55 -30.06 12.70
CA ALA A 78 39.00 -29.89 12.59
C ALA A 78 39.42 -29.93 11.11
N GLY A 79 40.64 -29.48 10.81
CA GLY A 79 41.13 -29.40 9.44
C GLY A 79 40.53 -28.24 8.64
N SER A 80 40.48 -28.41 7.31
CA SER A 80 39.98 -27.38 6.39
C SER A 80 38.46 -27.46 6.28
N SER A 81 37.79 -26.31 6.17
CA SER A 81 36.33 -26.28 6.00
C SER A 81 35.92 -25.66 4.68
N TYR A 82 34.86 -26.18 4.08
CA TYR A 82 34.31 -25.73 2.80
C TYR A 82 32.80 -25.60 2.89
N THR A 83 32.26 -24.50 2.37
CA THR A 83 30.84 -24.18 2.49
C THR A 83 30.24 -23.96 1.11
N TYR A 84 29.04 -24.49 0.89
CA TYR A 84 28.19 -24.19 -0.25
C TYR A 84 26.84 -23.66 0.23
N THR A 85 26.40 -22.53 -0.33
CA THR A 85 25.08 -21.94 -0.08
C THR A 85 24.27 -21.99 -1.35
N PHE A 86 23.11 -22.63 -1.31
CA PHE A 86 22.20 -22.74 -2.45
C PHE A 86 21.44 -21.43 -2.68
N GLN A 87 21.23 -21.07 -3.94
CA GLN A 87 20.24 -20.04 -4.29
C GLN A 87 18.81 -20.58 -4.09
N PRO A 88 17.81 -19.73 -3.79
CA PRO A 88 16.42 -20.16 -3.76
C PRO A 88 16.02 -20.87 -5.07
N GLY A 89 15.48 -22.09 -4.95
CA GLY A 89 15.10 -22.92 -6.10
C GLY A 89 16.24 -23.66 -6.80
N GLU A 90 17.50 -23.51 -6.36
CA GLU A 90 18.64 -24.28 -6.89
C GLU A 90 18.52 -25.76 -6.51
N LEU A 91 18.66 -26.63 -7.51
CA LEU A 91 18.48 -28.08 -7.35
C LEU A 91 19.82 -28.79 -7.45
N ILE A 92 20.00 -29.89 -6.73
CA ILE A 92 21.11 -30.81 -6.94
C ILE A 92 20.76 -31.75 -8.11
N THR A 93 21.56 -31.73 -9.17
CA THR A 93 21.34 -32.56 -10.37
C THR A 93 22.09 -33.88 -10.34
N SER A 94 23.15 -33.97 -9.53
CA SER A 94 23.86 -35.22 -9.26
C SER A 94 24.59 -35.13 -7.92
N MET A 95 24.72 -36.27 -7.24
CA MET A 95 25.49 -36.39 -6.01
C MET A 95 26.26 -37.71 -5.98
N SER A 96 27.48 -37.67 -5.46
CA SER A 96 28.30 -38.85 -5.18
C SER A 96 28.96 -38.72 -3.83
N LEU A 97 29.05 -39.83 -3.11
CA LEU A 97 29.67 -39.94 -1.78
C LEU A 97 30.77 -41.00 -1.81
N TRP A 98 31.81 -40.81 -1.00
CA TRP A 98 32.93 -41.75 -0.87
C TRP A 98 33.14 -42.17 0.57
N LEU A 99 33.72 -43.35 0.75
CA LEU A 99 34.21 -43.82 2.03
C LEU A 99 35.50 -43.08 2.40
N GLY A 100 35.60 -42.74 3.68
CA GLY A 100 36.81 -42.33 4.36
C GLY A 100 37.45 -43.51 5.06
N GLU A 101 38.64 -43.29 5.61
CA GLU A 101 39.41 -44.33 6.28
C GLU A 101 39.58 -44.05 7.79
N TRP A 102 39.37 -45.08 8.61
CA TRP A 102 39.89 -45.17 9.97
C TRP A 102 40.85 -46.36 10.06
N ASP A 103 42.08 -46.13 10.54
CA ASP A 103 43.10 -47.19 10.69
C ASP A 103 43.26 -48.06 9.43
N TYR A 104 43.23 -47.42 8.25
CA TYR A 104 43.34 -48.03 6.91
C TYR A 104 42.16 -48.94 6.52
N VAL A 105 41.02 -48.81 7.20
CA VAL A 105 39.75 -49.48 6.86
C VAL A 105 38.76 -48.44 6.36
N GLY A 106 38.08 -48.71 5.24
CA GLY A 106 37.08 -47.82 4.65
C GLY A 106 35.76 -47.81 5.43
N ASP A 107 35.73 -47.19 6.61
CA ASP A 107 34.61 -47.25 7.57
C ASP A 107 34.16 -45.86 8.07
N ARG A 108 34.52 -44.78 7.36
CA ARG A 108 34.07 -43.40 7.67
C ARG A 108 33.41 -42.75 6.46
N SER A 109 32.80 -41.59 6.66
CA SER A 109 32.49 -40.67 5.55
C SER A 109 33.79 -40.03 5.06
N GLY A 110 33.99 -40.01 3.74
CA GLY A 110 35.24 -39.57 3.12
C GLY A 110 35.09 -38.25 2.37
N ALA A 111 34.30 -38.26 1.30
CA ALA A 111 34.12 -37.13 0.41
C ALA A 111 32.67 -37.00 -0.06
N ILE A 112 32.29 -35.76 -0.37
CA ILE A 112 31.03 -35.40 -1.01
C ILE A 112 31.32 -34.66 -2.31
N MET A 113 30.58 -34.99 -3.35
CA MET A 113 30.52 -34.24 -4.59
C MET A 113 29.08 -34.04 -5.00
N PHE A 114 28.70 -32.84 -5.39
CA PHE A 114 27.45 -32.60 -6.08
C PHE A 114 27.58 -31.50 -7.13
N THR A 115 26.71 -31.57 -8.14
CA THR A 115 26.53 -30.54 -9.17
C THR A 115 25.11 -30.00 -9.07
N THR A 116 24.93 -28.69 -9.29
CA THR A 116 23.64 -28.03 -9.17
C THR A 116 23.02 -27.69 -10.52
N SER A 117 21.74 -27.30 -10.53
CA SER A 117 21.01 -26.83 -11.72
C SER A 117 21.58 -25.53 -12.30
N LEU A 118 22.38 -24.80 -11.52
CA LEU A 118 23.11 -23.61 -11.97
C LEU A 118 24.49 -23.94 -12.55
N GLY A 119 24.85 -25.22 -12.64
CA GLY A 119 26.13 -25.69 -13.20
C GLY A 119 27.31 -25.59 -12.24
N ASN A 120 27.09 -25.22 -10.97
CA ASN A 120 28.12 -25.20 -9.95
C ASN A 120 28.45 -26.61 -9.49
N THR A 121 29.71 -26.84 -9.06
CA THR A 121 30.15 -28.11 -8.50
C THR A 121 30.84 -27.87 -7.16
N PHE A 122 30.41 -28.61 -6.14
CA PHE A 122 31.04 -28.65 -4.82
C PHE A 122 31.63 -30.04 -4.63
N GLN A 123 32.95 -30.14 -4.40
CA GLN A 123 33.65 -31.42 -4.24
C GLN A 123 34.75 -31.28 -3.19
N HIS A 124 34.58 -31.97 -2.06
CA HIS A 124 35.50 -31.90 -0.91
C HIS A 124 35.58 -33.23 -0.18
N GLY A 125 36.71 -33.46 0.51
CA GLY A 125 37.00 -34.67 1.25
C GLY A 125 37.90 -35.70 0.55
N TYR A 126 38.14 -36.81 1.26
CA TYR A 126 38.97 -37.92 0.82
C TYR A 126 38.15 -38.96 0.04
N GLN A 127 38.56 -39.25 -1.20
CA GLN A 127 37.87 -40.19 -2.10
C GLN A 127 38.41 -41.61 -1.95
N GLY A 128 38.11 -42.26 -0.83
CA GLY A 128 38.43 -43.67 -0.62
C GLY A 128 37.50 -44.59 -1.41
N GLY A 129 38.08 -45.60 -2.08
CA GLY A 129 37.33 -46.60 -2.85
C GLY A 129 36.63 -46.01 -4.09
N SER A 130 35.49 -46.62 -4.45
CA SER A 130 34.66 -46.17 -5.57
C SER A 130 33.57 -45.21 -5.12
N ALA A 131 33.17 -44.30 -6.02
CA ALA A 131 32.07 -43.38 -5.78
C ALA A 131 30.75 -44.13 -5.60
N THR A 132 30.00 -43.80 -4.56
CA THR A 132 28.60 -44.19 -4.42
C THR A 132 27.74 -43.10 -5.03
N VAL A 133 27.13 -43.39 -6.18
CA VAL A 133 26.23 -42.46 -6.87
C VAL A 133 24.88 -42.46 -6.18
N ILE A 134 24.41 -41.28 -5.78
CA ILE A 134 23.15 -41.09 -5.05
C ILE A 134 22.05 -40.70 -6.03
N ASN A 135 20.89 -41.35 -5.92
CA ASN A 135 19.70 -40.89 -6.62
C ASN A 135 19.16 -39.63 -5.94
N VAL A 136 19.23 -38.50 -6.65
CA VAL A 136 18.84 -37.18 -6.13
C VAL A 136 17.34 -36.90 -6.29
N TYR A 137 16.58 -37.78 -6.94
CA TYR A 137 15.13 -37.64 -7.15
C TYR A 137 14.74 -36.28 -7.75
N SER A 138 14.05 -35.41 -7.00
CA SER A 138 13.73 -34.05 -7.44
C SER A 138 14.92 -33.09 -7.46
N GLY A 139 16.02 -33.44 -6.79
CA GLY A 139 17.17 -32.57 -6.53
C GLY A 139 16.98 -31.63 -5.33
N ILE A 140 15.81 -31.63 -4.68
CA ILE A 140 15.53 -30.79 -3.51
C ILE A 140 16.00 -31.51 -2.25
N LEU A 141 17.08 -31.02 -1.66
CA LEU A 141 17.65 -31.56 -0.43
C LEU A 141 16.84 -31.10 0.79
N VAL A 142 16.24 -32.03 1.51
CA VAL A 142 15.31 -31.74 2.62
C VAL A 142 15.69 -32.39 3.94
N GLY A 143 16.82 -33.06 4.00
CA GLY A 143 17.23 -33.72 5.23
C GLY A 143 18.51 -34.51 5.09
N ALA A 144 18.88 -35.15 6.18
CA ALA A 144 20.04 -36.03 6.25
C ALA A 144 19.88 -37.07 7.35
N ASP A 145 20.47 -38.23 7.13
CA ASP A 145 20.66 -39.32 8.09
C ASP A 145 22.17 -39.40 8.37
N ILE A 146 22.59 -38.94 9.55
CA ILE A 146 24.00 -38.75 9.89
C ILE A 146 24.35 -39.58 11.12
N ARG A 147 25.42 -40.37 11.00
CA ARG A 147 26.07 -41.05 12.13
C ARG A 147 27.35 -40.32 12.45
N ALA A 148 27.48 -39.78 13.65
CA ALA A 148 28.67 -39.00 14.02
C ALA A 148 29.06 -39.12 15.50
N GLY A 149 30.37 -39.05 15.74
CA GLY A 149 31.00 -38.93 17.06
C GLY A 149 32.04 -37.81 17.02
N ASP A 150 33.31 -38.16 17.20
CA ASP A 150 34.42 -37.21 16.98
C ASP A 150 34.56 -36.83 15.50
N ASP A 151 34.20 -37.74 14.60
CA ASP A 151 34.18 -37.61 13.14
C ASP A 151 32.82 -38.07 12.58
N VAL A 152 32.62 -37.92 11.27
CA VAL A 152 31.40 -38.41 10.61
C VAL A 152 31.60 -39.88 10.24
N ASN A 153 30.88 -40.76 10.93
CA ASN A 153 30.92 -42.21 10.71
C ASN A 153 30.22 -42.60 9.42
N ALA A 154 29.03 -42.08 9.19
CA ALA A 154 28.27 -42.26 7.97
C ALA A 154 27.39 -41.04 7.70
N TRP A 155 27.05 -40.84 6.43
CA TRP A 155 26.10 -39.81 6.00
C TRP A 155 25.20 -40.31 4.88
N GLY A 156 23.95 -39.91 4.91
CA GLY A 156 22.98 -40.08 3.83
C GLY A 156 22.19 -38.79 3.70
N PHE A 157 21.84 -38.41 2.48
CA PHE A 157 21.12 -37.18 2.20
C PHE A 157 19.71 -37.51 1.69
N ALA A 158 18.71 -36.84 2.27
CA ALA A 158 17.30 -37.07 1.94
C ALA A 158 16.83 -36.04 0.90
N PHE A 159 16.41 -36.55 -0.25
CA PHE A 159 15.84 -35.74 -1.32
C PHE A 159 14.33 -35.97 -1.41
N LEU A 160 13.57 -34.91 -1.66
CA LEU A 160 12.14 -35.08 -1.99
C LEU A 160 11.99 -35.91 -3.25
N ARG A 161 10.96 -36.74 -3.27
CA ARG A 161 10.49 -37.36 -4.51
C ARG A 161 10.02 -36.29 -5.50
N PRO A 162 9.93 -36.61 -6.81
CA PRO A 162 9.48 -35.65 -7.81
C PRO A 162 8.18 -34.94 -7.40
N LEU A 163 8.21 -33.61 -7.40
CA LEU A 163 7.06 -32.77 -7.07
C LEU A 163 5.99 -32.88 -8.16
N VAL A 164 4.73 -32.87 -7.73
CA VAL A 164 3.55 -32.86 -8.61
C VAL A 164 2.79 -31.54 -8.47
N SER A 165 2.63 -31.04 -7.25
CA SER A 165 1.97 -29.75 -7.00
C SER A 165 2.30 -29.19 -5.61
N CYS A 166 2.22 -27.87 -5.50
CA CYS A 166 2.17 -27.13 -4.25
C CYS A 166 0.88 -26.29 -4.21
N GLN A 167 0.05 -26.52 -3.20
CA GLN A 167 -1.24 -25.85 -3.04
C GLN A 167 -1.34 -25.21 -1.66
N LEU A 168 -1.62 -23.91 -1.61
CA LEU A 168 -2.00 -23.23 -0.38
C LEU A 168 -3.53 -23.30 -0.21
N LEU A 169 -3.97 -23.97 0.84
CA LEU A 169 -5.37 -24.20 1.19
C LEU A 169 -5.69 -23.57 2.55
N ASP A 170 -6.97 -23.59 2.93
CA ASP A 170 -7.47 -23.17 4.24
C ASP A 170 -6.99 -21.76 4.64
N VAL A 171 -6.94 -20.85 3.66
CA VAL A 171 -6.42 -19.50 3.86
C VAL A 171 -7.40 -18.69 4.70
N THR A 172 -6.85 -17.99 5.68
CA THR A 172 -7.54 -17.02 6.52
C THR A 172 -6.75 -15.72 6.51
N TYR A 173 -7.47 -14.61 6.43
CA TYR A 173 -6.87 -13.27 6.40
C TYR A 173 -6.94 -12.62 7.78
N GLY A 174 -6.00 -11.71 8.04
CA GLY A 174 -6.15 -10.73 9.10
C GLY A 174 -7.33 -9.80 8.86
N ASP A 175 -7.54 -8.87 9.79
CA ASP A 175 -8.66 -7.93 9.73
C ASP A 175 -8.62 -7.06 8.46
N LEU A 176 -9.55 -7.34 7.54
CA LEU A 176 -9.68 -6.63 6.26
C LEU A 176 -10.20 -5.19 6.46
N SER A 177 -10.86 -4.88 7.59
CA SER A 177 -11.44 -3.56 7.85
C SER A 177 -10.40 -2.45 8.01
N MET A 178 -9.13 -2.83 8.21
CA MET A 178 -7.99 -1.92 8.32
C MET A 178 -7.56 -1.34 6.96
N ALA A 179 -7.99 -1.93 5.84
CA ALA A 179 -7.63 -1.47 4.51
C ALA A 179 -8.63 -0.42 4.02
N SER A 180 -8.13 0.75 3.60
CA SER A 180 -8.99 1.84 3.12
C SER A 180 -9.41 1.62 1.68
N VAL A 181 -10.68 1.88 1.39
CA VAL A 181 -11.19 2.08 0.04
C VAL A 181 -11.24 3.57 -0.24
N SER A 182 -10.81 3.98 -1.44
CA SER A 182 -10.78 5.38 -1.86
C SER A 182 -11.42 5.56 -3.23
N LEU A 183 -12.10 6.68 -3.42
CA LEU A 183 -12.67 7.07 -4.71
C LEU A 183 -11.56 7.64 -5.60
N GLN A 184 -11.48 7.17 -6.84
CA GLN A 184 -10.52 7.62 -7.85
C GLN A 184 -11.25 8.13 -9.08
N SER A 185 -10.94 9.37 -9.49
CA SER A 185 -11.36 9.90 -10.79
C SER A 185 -10.58 9.23 -11.92
N LEU A 186 -11.31 8.81 -12.96
CA LEU A 186 -10.79 8.13 -14.14
C LEU A 186 -10.74 9.04 -15.35
N ASP A 187 -11.79 9.83 -15.55
CA ASP A 187 -11.96 10.72 -16.70
C ASP A 187 -12.97 11.84 -16.36
N SER A 188 -12.98 12.91 -17.15
CA SER A 188 -13.89 14.04 -16.96
C SER A 188 -14.36 14.61 -18.29
N TYR A 189 -15.65 14.92 -18.38
CA TYR A 189 -16.27 15.53 -19.56
C TYR A 189 -17.11 16.73 -19.15
N SER A 190 -17.01 17.83 -19.89
CA SER A 190 -17.84 19.02 -19.65
C SER A 190 -18.31 19.62 -20.97
N THR A 191 -19.59 20.03 -21.02
CA THR A 191 -20.14 20.74 -22.19
C THR A 191 -21.25 21.71 -21.80
N ASN A 192 -21.45 22.74 -22.62
CA ASN A 192 -22.49 23.74 -22.50
C ASN A 192 -23.29 23.84 -23.81
N VAL A 193 -24.60 24.08 -23.70
CA VAL A 193 -25.47 24.23 -24.88
C VAL A 193 -25.92 25.68 -25.02
N ALA A 194 -25.44 26.35 -26.07
CA ALA A 194 -25.90 27.67 -26.48
C ALA A 194 -26.98 27.58 -27.57
N GLY A 195 -28.01 28.43 -27.52
CA GLY A 195 -29.09 28.51 -28.52
C GLY A 195 -30.47 28.14 -27.98
N ASP A 196 -31.41 27.82 -28.89
CA ASP A 196 -32.82 27.56 -28.56
C ASP A 196 -33.12 26.05 -28.72
N GLY A 197 -33.63 25.37 -27.68
CA GLY A 197 -34.10 23.98 -27.76
C GLY A 197 -33.46 23.02 -26.73
N SER A 198 -33.72 21.72 -26.89
CA SER A 198 -33.15 20.63 -26.09
C SER A 198 -32.14 19.83 -26.92
N PHE A 199 -30.97 19.57 -26.36
CA PHE A 199 -29.90 18.78 -26.95
C PHE A 199 -29.71 17.49 -26.15
N SER A 200 -29.67 16.34 -26.81
CA SER A 200 -29.39 15.04 -26.18
C SER A 200 -28.18 14.40 -26.82
N SER A 201 -27.30 13.83 -26.00
CA SER A 201 -26.10 13.13 -26.43
C SER A 201 -25.77 11.98 -25.47
N SER A 202 -24.70 11.27 -25.77
CA SER A 202 -24.16 10.19 -24.95
C SER A 202 -22.65 10.34 -24.82
N GLU A 203 -22.11 10.09 -23.63
CA GLU A 203 -20.67 9.99 -23.41
C GLU A 203 -20.31 8.53 -23.12
N GLN A 204 -19.31 8.00 -23.80
CA GLN A 204 -18.82 6.63 -23.60
C GLN A 204 -17.30 6.60 -23.76
N SER A 205 -16.62 6.05 -22.75
CA SER A 205 -15.16 5.90 -22.77
C SER A 205 -14.74 4.64 -22.00
N SER A 206 -13.45 4.36 -22.02
CA SER A 206 -12.85 3.22 -21.34
C SER A 206 -11.42 3.50 -20.91
N ILE A 207 -11.00 2.95 -19.78
CA ILE A 207 -9.61 2.98 -19.32
C ILE A 207 -9.17 1.60 -18.86
N GLN A 208 -7.89 1.28 -19.10
CA GLN A 208 -7.28 0.06 -18.60
C GLN A 208 -6.53 0.34 -17.29
N LYS A 209 -6.74 -0.51 -16.30
CA LYS A 209 -6.07 -0.46 -15.00
C LYS A 209 -5.53 -1.84 -14.65
N THR A 210 -4.42 -1.87 -13.94
CA THR A 210 -3.81 -3.12 -13.50
C THR A 210 -4.26 -3.43 -12.08
N ILE A 211 -4.80 -4.63 -11.88
CA ILE A 211 -5.09 -5.21 -10.57
C ILE A 211 -4.09 -6.30 -10.24
N SER A 212 -3.88 -6.55 -8.95
CA SER A 212 -2.98 -7.61 -8.49
C SER A 212 -3.45 -8.24 -7.19
N SER A 213 -3.06 -9.50 -7.01
CA SER A 213 -3.21 -10.24 -5.76
C SER A 213 -2.00 -11.15 -5.58
N SER A 214 -1.43 -11.18 -4.37
CA SER A 214 -0.22 -11.96 -4.10
C SER A 214 -0.19 -12.44 -2.65
N TRP A 215 0.14 -13.71 -2.46
CA TRP A 215 0.41 -14.34 -1.17
C TRP A 215 1.93 -14.55 -1.07
N SER A 216 2.57 -13.84 -0.15
CA SER A 216 4.00 -14.05 0.11
C SER A 216 4.24 -15.46 0.65
N GLN A 217 5.31 -16.12 0.20
CA GLN A 217 5.66 -17.47 0.65
C GLN A 217 7.01 -17.44 1.36
N SER A 218 7.18 -18.31 2.35
CA SER A 218 8.49 -18.55 2.96
C SER A 218 9.40 -19.29 2.00
N GLU A 219 10.71 -19.06 2.11
CA GLU A 219 11.72 -19.85 1.38
C GLU A 219 11.68 -21.32 1.82
N GLY A 220 11.81 -22.23 0.86
CA GLY A 220 11.69 -23.66 1.13
C GLY A 220 11.29 -24.43 -0.12
N VAL A 221 10.44 -25.45 0.06
CA VAL A 221 9.95 -26.29 -1.05
C VAL A 221 9.19 -25.48 -2.10
N THR A 222 8.53 -24.40 -1.68
CA THR A 222 7.80 -23.44 -2.53
C THR A 222 8.70 -22.67 -3.50
N SER A 223 10.01 -22.57 -3.24
CA SER A 223 10.95 -21.87 -4.12
C SER A 223 11.28 -22.67 -5.39
N SER A 224 10.93 -23.96 -5.44
CA SER A 224 11.24 -24.86 -6.54
C SER A 224 10.05 -25.15 -7.47
N MET A 225 8.86 -24.60 -7.19
CA MET A 225 7.65 -24.83 -7.99
C MET A 225 6.63 -23.69 -7.86
N ASP A 226 5.85 -23.47 -8.91
CA ASP A 226 4.71 -22.55 -8.86
C ASP A 226 3.66 -23.01 -7.84
N VAL A 227 3.20 -22.09 -7.00
CA VAL A 227 2.18 -22.34 -5.97
C VAL A 227 0.82 -21.89 -6.46
N THR A 228 -0.15 -22.79 -6.35
CA THR A 228 -1.58 -22.47 -6.52
C THR A 228 -2.21 -22.20 -5.17
N VAL A 229 -3.18 -21.30 -5.11
CA VAL A 229 -3.91 -20.94 -3.90
C VAL A 229 -5.38 -21.25 -4.14
N THR A 230 -6.01 -21.96 -3.22
CA THR A 230 -7.47 -22.15 -3.23
C THR A 230 -8.03 -21.50 -1.97
N ALA A 231 -8.62 -20.33 -2.14
CA ALA A 231 -9.06 -19.47 -1.06
C ALA A 231 -10.20 -18.55 -1.52
N THR A 232 -10.89 -17.93 -0.57
CA THR A 232 -11.59 -16.67 -0.84
C THR A 232 -10.56 -15.59 -1.15
N ILE A 233 -10.91 -14.59 -1.95
CA ILE A 233 -9.99 -13.53 -2.37
C ILE A 233 -10.56 -12.18 -1.91
N PRO A 234 -9.80 -11.39 -1.13
CA PRO A 234 -10.23 -10.06 -0.75
C PRO A 234 -10.49 -9.19 -1.98
N GLU A 235 -11.71 -8.69 -2.07
CA GLU A 235 -12.19 -7.80 -3.11
C GLU A 235 -12.92 -6.62 -2.47
N ILE A 236 -13.22 -5.59 -3.24
CA ILE A 236 -14.07 -4.49 -2.78
C ILE A 236 -15.49 -4.78 -3.25
N GLY A 237 -16.46 -4.63 -2.35
CA GLY A 237 -17.88 -4.84 -2.63
C GLY A 237 -18.74 -3.67 -2.16
N GLU A 238 -19.94 -3.60 -2.69
CA GLU A 238 -20.98 -2.67 -2.24
C GLU A 238 -21.59 -3.16 -0.93
N VAL A 239 -21.72 -2.24 0.04
CA VAL A 239 -22.34 -2.50 1.33
C VAL A 239 -23.66 -1.72 1.42
N GLY A 240 -24.77 -2.46 1.42
CA GLY A 240 -26.13 -1.93 1.53
C GLY A 240 -26.92 -1.99 0.21
N ASP A 241 -28.10 -1.35 0.21
CA ASP A 241 -28.94 -1.24 -0.99
C ASP A 241 -28.37 -0.18 -1.95
N ALA A 242 -28.32 -0.50 -3.25
CA ALA A 242 -27.80 0.40 -4.29
C ALA A 242 -28.54 1.76 -4.30
N GLY A 243 -27.80 2.84 -4.11
CA GLY A 243 -28.33 4.21 -4.12
C GLY A 243 -27.28 5.30 -3.80
N PRO A 244 -27.68 6.58 -3.76
CA PRO A 244 -26.79 7.67 -3.38
C PRO A 244 -26.23 7.45 -1.96
N GLY A 245 -24.90 7.40 -1.83
CA GLY A 245 -24.23 7.10 -0.55
C GLY A 245 -23.93 5.61 -0.30
N THR A 246 -23.96 4.77 -1.36
CA THR A 246 -23.47 3.39 -1.31
C THR A 246 -22.03 3.36 -0.78
N LYS A 247 -21.78 2.52 0.22
CA LYS A 247 -20.44 2.35 0.79
C LYS A 247 -19.73 1.20 0.10
N TYR A 248 -18.42 1.34 -0.07
CA TYR A 248 -17.56 0.29 -0.60
C TYR A 248 -16.58 -0.13 0.47
N GLU A 249 -16.56 -1.43 0.78
CA GLU A 249 -15.70 -2.02 1.81
C GLU A 249 -15.04 -3.29 1.29
N TRP A 250 -13.97 -3.71 1.95
CA TRP A 250 -13.35 -4.99 1.66
C TRP A 250 -14.23 -6.14 2.11
N GLN A 251 -14.38 -7.12 1.25
CA GLN A 251 -15.11 -8.35 1.50
C GLN A 251 -14.33 -9.54 0.92
N GLU A 252 -14.76 -10.74 1.27
CA GLU A 252 -14.20 -11.98 0.73
C GLU A 252 -15.10 -12.50 -0.39
N SER A 253 -14.50 -12.85 -1.53
CA SER A 253 -15.18 -13.49 -2.66
C SER A 253 -15.65 -14.92 -2.33
N GLU A 254 -16.31 -15.58 -3.30
CA GLU A 254 -16.39 -17.04 -3.30
C GLU A 254 -14.99 -17.67 -3.39
N THR A 255 -14.86 -18.93 -2.94
CA THR A 255 -13.60 -19.67 -3.03
C THR A 255 -13.30 -20.03 -4.48
N TYR A 256 -12.10 -19.72 -4.96
CA TYR A 256 -11.60 -20.20 -6.25
C TYR A 256 -10.09 -20.50 -6.21
N THR A 257 -9.63 -21.25 -7.21
CA THR A 257 -8.22 -21.60 -7.37
C THR A 257 -7.50 -20.62 -8.29
N SER A 258 -6.37 -20.10 -7.85
CA SER A 258 -5.58 -19.10 -8.55
C SER A 258 -4.08 -19.40 -8.42
N GLN A 259 -3.23 -18.71 -9.18
CA GLN A 259 -1.80 -18.65 -8.87
C GLN A 259 -1.56 -17.79 -7.62
N ALA A 260 -0.48 -18.06 -6.88
CA ALA A 260 -0.13 -17.32 -5.68
C ALA A 260 0.34 -15.88 -5.93
N SER A 261 0.59 -15.52 -7.19
CA SER A 261 0.80 -14.14 -7.61
C SER A 261 0.13 -13.94 -8.96
N ILE A 262 -0.81 -13.01 -9.02
CA ILE A 262 -1.57 -12.67 -10.22
C ILE A 262 -1.49 -11.17 -10.44
N GLN A 263 -1.27 -10.81 -11.70
CA GLN A 263 -1.44 -9.47 -12.19
C GLN A 263 -2.33 -9.54 -13.43
N ALA A 264 -3.39 -8.74 -13.45
CA ALA A 264 -4.36 -8.71 -14.54
C ALA A 264 -4.65 -7.27 -14.95
N VAL A 265 -4.89 -7.06 -16.25
CA VAL A 265 -5.38 -5.78 -16.75
C VAL A 265 -6.91 -5.84 -16.81
N GLN A 266 -7.56 -4.99 -16.05
CA GLN A 266 -8.99 -4.79 -16.07
C GLN A 266 -9.33 -3.59 -16.95
N THR A 267 -10.25 -3.78 -17.90
CA THR A 267 -10.79 -2.68 -18.70
C THR A 267 -12.07 -2.19 -18.05
N LEU A 268 -12.06 -0.93 -17.65
CA LEU A 268 -13.22 -0.23 -17.12
C LEU A 268 -13.89 0.52 -18.27
N THR A 269 -15.19 0.34 -18.42
CA THR A 269 -16.00 0.99 -19.45
C THR A 269 -17.18 1.69 -18.80
N TRP A 270 -17.54 2.86 -19.28
CA TRP A 270 -18.69 3.61 -18.80
C TRP A 270 -19.43 4.26 -19.96
N SER A 271 -20.74 4.40 -19.81
CA SER A 271 -21.59 5.12 -20.77
C SER A 271 -22.73 5.82 -20.05
N VAL A 272 -23.00 7.09 -20.38
CA VAL A 272 -24.18 7.81 -19.89
C VAL A 272 -24.84 8.58 -21.02
N ASN A 273 -26.16 8.57 -21.02
CA ASN A 273 -26.97 9.41 -21.88
C ASN A 273 -27.44 10.63 -21.10
N TRP A 274 -27.40 11.80 -21.72
CA TRP A 274 -27.80 13.04 -21.07
C TRP A 274 -28.57 13.95 -22.03
N THR A 275 -29.40 14.82 -21.45
CA THR A 275 -30.19 15.82 -22.16
C THR A 275 -30.03 17.16 -21.47
N LEU A 276 -29.61 18.18 -22.21
CA LEU A 276 -29.49 19.56 -21.77
C LEU A 276 -30.52 20.42 -22.49
N VAL A 277 -31.08 21.42 -21.80
CA VAL A 277 -31.78 22.52 -22.46
C VAL A 277 -30.86 23.72 -22.63
N ALA A 278 -31.20 24.60 -23.57
CA ALA A 278 -30.62 25.91 -23.78
C ALA A 278 -30.20 26.60 -22.46
N GLY A 279 -28.91 26.94 -22.35
CA GLY A 279 -28.35 27.63 -21.19
C GLY A 279 -27.91 26.71 -20.03
N GLN A 280 -28.07 25.39 -20.16
CA GLN A 280 -27.51 24.43 -19.22
C GLN A 280 -26.12 23.95 -19.64
N SER A 281 -25.35 23.57 -18.63
CA SER A 281 -24.09 22.83 -18.76
C SER A 281 -24.20 21.50 -18.03
N ILE A 282 -23.36 20.54 -18.43
CA ILE A 282 -23.15 19.30 -17.71
C ILE A 282 -21.66 19.10 -17.48
N SER A 283 -21.30 18.63 -16.30
CA SER A 283 -19.98 18.12 -15.98
C SER A 283 -20.15 16.69 -15.48
N LEU A 284 -19.47 15.77 -16.13
CA LEU A 284 -19.49 14.34 -15.86
C LEU A 284 -18.10 13.94 -15.37
N GLN A 285 -18.05 13.13 -14.32
CA GLN A 285 -16.82 12.51 -13.86
C GLN A 285 -16.99 10.99 -13.86
N ALA A 286 -16.11 10.31 -14.59
CA ALA A 286 -15.99 8.87 -14.46
C ALA A 286 -15.15 8.57 -13.22
N GLN A 287 -15.65 7.72 -12.34
CA GLN A 287 -14.99 7.37 -11.08
C GLN A 287 -15.02 5.86 -10.84
N THR A 288 -14.10 5.38 -10.01
CA THR A 288 -14.06 4.01 -9.50
C THR A 288 -13.63 4.01 -8.04
N HIS A 289 -13.97 2.95 -7.32
CA HIS A 289 -13.42 2.70 -6.00
C HIS A 289 -12.18 1.82 -6.13
N THR A 290 -11.08 2.24 -5.54
CA THR A 290 -9.82 1.51 -5.51
C THR A 290 -9.38 1.29 -4.07
N GLY A 291 -8.76 0.14 -3.84
CA GLY A 291 -8.21 -0.22 -2.54
C GLY A 291 -6.89 -0.94 -2.70
N SER A 292 -6.00 -0.67 -1.76
CA SER A 292 -4.77 -1.43 -1.55
C SER A 292 -4.82 -2.08 -0.17
N ILE A 293 -4.54 -3.37 -0.11
CA ILE A 293 -4.53 -4.14 1.12
C ILE A 293 -3.16 -4.76 1.35
N ASN A 294 -2.76 -4.80 2.62
CA ASN A 294 -1.57 -5.45 3.11
C ASN A 294 -1.91 -6.02 4.49
N VAL A 295 -2.25 -7.30 4.53
CA VAL A 295 -2.72 -7.99 5.75
C VAL A 295 -1.97 -9.30 5.93
N PRO A 296 -1.75 -9.76 7.18
CA PRO A 296 -1.24 -11.11 7.39
C PRO A 296 -2.25 -12.15 6.89
N TYR A 297 -1.76 -13.30 6.43
CA TYR A 297 -2.58 -14.47 6.17
C TYR A 297 -1.96 -15.71 6.86
N GLN A 298 -2.81 -16.69 7.12
CA GLN A 298 -2.42 -18.03 7.53
C GLN A 298 -3.13 -19.05 6.65
N GLY A 299 -2.49 -20.19 6.38
CA GLY A 299 -3.09 -21.30 5.65
C GLY A 299 -2.26 -22.56 5.79
N THR A 300 -2.62 -23.58 5.02
CA THR A 300 -1.96 -24.88 5.00
C THR A 300 -1.34 -25.09 3.63
N MET A 301 -0.02 -25.25 3.57
CA MET A 301 0.63 -25.69 2.34
C MET A 301 0.48 -27.21 2.22
N VAL A 302 -0.03 -27.68 1.08
CA VAL A 302 -0.16 -29.10 0.74
C VAL A 302 0.73 -29.38 -0.46
N VAL A 303 1.72 -30.24 -0.27
CA VAL A 303 2.67 -30.64 -1.30
C VAL A 303 2.38 -32.08 -1.70
N THR A 304 2.21 -32.30 -3.01
CA THR A 304 2.02 -33.63 -3.59
C THR A 304 3.28 -34.07 -4.31
N VAL A 305 3.72 -35.30 -4.06
CA VAL A 305 4.89 -35.91 -4.71
C VAL A 305 4.54 -37.25 -5.34
N VAL A 306 5.33 -37.69 -6.32
CA VAL A 306 5.25 -39.04 -6.88
C VAL A 306 5.82 -40.04 -5.89
N ALA A 307 4.98 -40.91 -5.33
CA ALA A 307 5.39 -41.89 -4.33
C ALA A 307 6.02 -43.13 -4.96
N SER A 308 5.38 -43.70 -5.99
CA SER A 308 5.95 -44.81 -6.77
C SER A 308 5.53 -44.73 -8.22
N GLU A 309 6.40 -45.19 -9.11
CA GLU A 309 6.11 -45.41 -10.53
C GLU A 309 6.21 -46.92 -10.81
N THR A 310 5.22 -47.46 -11.50
CA THR A 310 5.24 -48.85 -11.99
C THR A 310 5.74 -48.90 -13.43
N THR A 311 6.52 -49.93 -13.76
CA THR A 311 7.12 -50.10 -15.09
C THR A 311 6.14 -50.61 -16.17
N GLY A 312 4.83 -50.46 -15.95
CA GLY A 312 3.80 -50.84 -16.92
C GLY A 312 3.73 -49.87 -18.11
N ASP A 313 3.04 -50.25 -19.18
CA ASP A 313 2.70 -49.36 -20.30
C ASP A 313 1.16 -49.27 -20.44
N PRO A 314 0.53 -48.14 -20.07
CA PRO A 314 1.16 -46.92 -19.53
C PRO A 314 1.65 -47.11 -18.07
N PRO A 315 2.66 -46.34 -17.64
CA PRO A 315 3.11 -46.36 -16.25
C PRO A 315 1.97 -45.86 -15.34
N THR A 316 1.77 -46.55 -14.23
CA THR A 316 0.87 -46.07 -13.17
C THR A 316 1.68 -45.45 -12.04
N PHE A 317 1.25 -44.26 -11.63
CA PHE A 317 1.84 -43.48 -10.56
C PHE A 317 0.95 -43.53 -9.32
N SER A 318 1.58 -43.63 -8.16
CA SER A 318 0.93 -43.33 -6.87
C SER A 318 1.47 -42.00 -6.35
N PHE A 319 0.65 -41.30 -5.57
CA PHE A 319 0.96 -39.98 -5.04
C PHE A 319 0.88 -40.00 -3.53
N GLU A 320 1.75 -39.20 -2.91
CA GLU A 320 1.75 -38.97 -1.47
C GLU A 320 1.73 -37.48 -1.20
N THR A 321 1.13 -37.10 -0.08
CA THR A 321 0.98 -35.71 0.30
C THR A 321 1.53 -35.47 1.69
N PHE A 322 2.17 -34.32 1.87
CA PHE A 322 2.49 -33.80 3.19
C PHE A 322 2.06 -32.34 3.26
N ASN A 323 1.81 -31.88 4.48
CA ASN A 323 1.36 -30.52 4.72
C ASN A 323 2.10 -29.88 5.88
N PHE A 324 2.18 -28.55 5.84
CA PHE A 324 2.79 -27.74 6.88
C PHE A 324 2.08 -26.38 6.95
N PRO A 325 2.06 -25.73 8.13
CA PRO A 325 1.48 -24.42 8.27
C PRO A 325 2.26 -23.39 7.45
N GLN A 326 1.54 -22.51 6.75
CA GLN A 326 2.10 -21.39 6.00
C GLN A 326 1.49 -20.10 6.54
N SER A 327 2.35 -19.11 6.78
CA SER A 327 1.93 -17.75 7.08
C SER A 327 2.71 -16.76 6.24
N GLY A 328 2.14 -15.58 6.06
CA GLY A 328 2.81 -14.50 5.34
C GLY A 328 1.94 -13.25 5.27
N THR A 329 2.21 -12.43 4.28
CA THR A 329 1.46 -11.23 3.95
C THR A 329 0.71 -11.44 2.64
N TYR A 330 -0.58 -11.14 2.66
CA TYR A 330 -1.40 -10.99 1.47
C TYR A 330 -1.40 -9.52 1.06
N THR A 331 -1.09 -9.26 -0.20
CA THR A 331 -1.15 -7.92 -0.80
C THR A 331 -2.02 -7.93 -2.03
N ALA A 332 -2.89 -6.93 -2.17
CA ALA A 332 -3.66 -6.74 -3.39
C ALA A 332 -3.91 -5.28 -3.68
N MET A 333 -4.03 -4.98 -4.97
CA MET A 333 -4.57 -3.73 -5.49
C MET A 333 -5.77 -4.11 -6.36
N VAL A 334 -6.95 -3.69 -5.94
CA VAL A 334 -8.20 -4.02 -6.62
C VAL A 334 -9.02 -2.75 -6.85
N LEU A 335 -10.01 -2.88 -7.72
CA LEU A 335 -10.92 -1.79 -8.06
C LEU A 335 -12.30 -2.35 -8.42
N VAL A 336 -13.34 -1.54 -8.27
CA VAL A 336 -14.73 -1.93 -8.53
C VAL A 336 -15.33 -1.04 -9.59
N GLY A 337 -15.63 -1.66 -10.74
CA GLY A 337 -16.37 -1.06 -11.84
C GLY A 337 -15.89 0.32 -12.25
N ALA A 338 -16.63 0.97 -13.14
CA ALA A 338 -16.53 2.41 -13.29
C ALA A 338 -17.94 2.94 -13.46
N ALA A 339 -18.26 3.97 -12.70
CA ALA A 339 -19.53 4.68 -12.82
C ALA A 339 -19.24 6.08 -13.36
N LEU A 340 -20.12 6.53 -14.25
CA LEU A 340 -20.23 7.95 -14.60
C LEU A 340 -21.19 8.56 -13.59
N GLU A 341 -20.68 9.41 -12.71
CA GLU A 341 -21.54 10.28 -11.91
C GLU A 341 -21.68 11.60 -12.66
N ALA A 342 -22.94 11.97 -12.94
CA ALA A 342 -23.24 13.36 -13.16
C ALA A 342 -22.95 14.05 -11.83
N LEU A 343 -22.01 15.00 -11.82
CA LEU A 343 -21.85 15.85 -10.66
C LEU A 343 -23.15 16.62 -10.54
N ASP A 344 -24.00 16.16 -9.61
CA ASP A 344 -25.38 16.58 -9.49
C ASP A 344 -25.43 18.11 -9.53
N ALA A 345 -26.34 18.64 -10.34
CA ALA A 345 -26.41 20.03 -10.75
C ALA A 345 -26.69 20.98 -9.58
N GLN A 346 -25.65 21.22 -8.80
CA GLN A 346 -25.24 22.51 -8.31
C GLN A 346 -23.73 22.52 -8.50
N ASP A 347 -23.34 22.86 -9.73
CA ASP A 347 -22.00 23.35 -10.10
C ASP A 347 -21.43 24.14 -8.92
N ALA A 348 -20.14 24.03 -8.61
CA ALA A 348 -19.55 24.90 -7.60
C ALA A 348 -19.88 26.37 -7.89
N ALA A 349 -20.07 26.75 -9.16
CA ALA A 349 -20.60 28.04 -9.55
C ALA A 349 -22.05 28.27 -9.09
N THR A 350 -22.91 27.25 -9.11
CA THR A 350 -24.28 27.31 -8.57
C THR A 350 -24.29 27.30 -7.04
N LYS A 351 -23.42 26.53 -6.36
CA LYS A 351 -23.27 26.58 -4.90
C LYS A 351 -22.78 27.96 -4.46
N LEU A 352 -21.78 28.49 -5.15
CA LEU A 352 -21.30 29.85 -4.98
C LEU A 352 -22.41 30.86 -5.27
N ALA A 353 -23.15 30.73 -6.37
CA ALA A 353 -24.28 31.60 -6.69
C ALA A 353 -25.40 31.53 -5.63
N TRP A 354 -25.67 30.35 -5.08
CA TRP A 354 -26.63 30.12 -4.00
C TRP A 354 -26.16 30.76 -2.70
N LEU A 355 -24.90 30.56 -2.31
CA LEU A 355 -24.28 31.19 -1.13
C LEU A 355 -24.33 32.73 -1.26
N LEU A 356 -23.94 33.25 -2.42
CA LEU A 356 -24.04 34.67 -2.73
C LEU A 356 -25.51 35.14 -2.78
N GLY A 357 -26.49 34.26 -2.93
CA GLY A 357 -27.93 34.59 -2.96
C GLY A 357 -28.63 34.36 -1.62
N HIS A 358 -27.95 33.75 -0.64
CA HIS A 358 -28.57 33.30 0.59
C HIS A 358 -28.94 34.49 1.49
N PRO A 359 -30.22 34.68 1.87
CA PRO A 359 -30.69 35.90 2.53
C PRO A 359 -29.92 36.30 3.79
N THR A 360 -29.53 35.34 4.63
CA THR A 360 -28.73 35.64 5.84
C THR A 360 -27.29 36.02 5.52
N LEU A 361 -26.69 35.46 4.46
CA LEU A 361 -25.31 35.81 4.08
C LEU A 361 -25.26 37.18 3.40
N VAL A 362 -26.26 37.50 2.57
CA VAL A 362 -26.45 38.84 2.00
C VAL A 362 -26.59 39.87 3.12
N ALA A 363 -27.50 39.63 4.08
CA ALA A 363 -27.69 40.52 5.22
C ALA A 363 -26.42 40.66 6.08
N ALA A 364 -25.67 39.57 6.28
CA ALA A 364 -24.40 39.58 7.01
C ALA A 364 -23.32 40.39 6.26
N ALA A 365 -23.22 40.26 4.94
CA ALA A 365 -22.29 41.02 4.12
C ALA A 365 -22.62 42.52 4.13
N ASP A 366 -23.91 42.89 4.03
CA ASP A 366 -24.35 44.28 4.11
C ASP A 366 -24.11 44.89 5.50
N ALA A 367 -24.39 44.14 6.57
CA ALA A 367 -24.07 44.56 7.93
C ALA A 367 -22.56 44.69 8.18
N PHE A 368 -21.77 43.80 7.57
CA PHE A 368 -20.32 43.85 7.63
C PHE A 368 -19.77 45.10 6.92
N LYS A 369 -20.22 45.39 5.70
CA LYS A 369 -19.86 46.64 4.97
C LYS A 369 -20.29 47.90 5.71
N ALA A 370 -21.46 47.89 6.34
CA ALA A 370 -21.98 49.02 7.10
C ALA A 370 -21.34 49.17 8.49
N SER A 371 -20.53 48.20 8.92
CA SER A 371 -19.84 48.30 10.21
C SER A 371 -18.74 49.36 10.12
N PRO A 372 -18.70 50.32 11.05
CA PRO A 372 -17.64 51.32 11.07
C PRO A 372 -16.29 50.62 11.20
N ALA A 373 -15.30 51.06 10.41
CA ALA A 373 -13.93 50.62 10.58
C ALA A 373 -13.49 50.86 12.03
N ILE A 374 -12.65 49.97 12.56
CA ILE A 374 -12.12 50.16 13.91
C ILE A 374 -11.18 51.37 13.87
N GLU A 375 -11.60 52.51 14.43
CA GLU A 375 -10.66 53.57 14.83
C GLU A 375 -9.90 53.10 16.08
N ILE A 376 -8.63 52.76 15.93
CA ILE A 376 -7.77 52.42 17.08
C ILE A 376 -7.35 53.73 17.77
N LYS A 377 -8.08 54.13 18.82
CA LYS A 377 -7.70 55.29 19.63
C LYS A 377 -6.43 54.98 20.44
N GLN A 378 -5.40 55.81 20.28
CA GLN A 378 -4.06 55.67 20.92
C GLN A 378 -4.06 55.45 22.45
N SER A 379 -5.17 55.68 23.17
CA SER A 379 -5.24 55.57 24.63
C SER A 379 -5.37 54.13 25.17
N SER A 380 -5.55 53.13 24.30
CA SER A 380 -5.46 51.71 24.65
C SER A 380 -4.90 50.96 23.45
N THR A 381 -3.63 50.53 23.49
CA THR A 381 -3.01 49.78 22.38
C THR A 381 -3.57 48.35 22.36
N PRO A 382 -4.49 48.01 21.44
CA PRO A 382 -4.99 46.65 21.33
C PRO A 382 -3.90 45.78 20.68
N ARG A 383 -3.87 44.48 21.00
CA ARG A 383 -2.90 43.53 20.44
C ARG A 383 -3.43 42.97 19.14
N PHE A 384 -2.75 43.24 18.04
CA PHE A 384 -3.15 42.82 16.70
C PHE A 384 -2.19 41.81 16.10
N VAL A 385 -2.73 40.88 15.34
CA VAL A 385 -1.99 40.08 14.35
C VAL A 385 -2.61 40.38 12.99
N CYS A 386 -1.82 40.93 12.08
CA CYS A 386 -2.20 41.11 10.68
C CYS A 386 -1.35 40.17 9.82
N VAL A 387 -1.96 39.46 8.89
CA VAL A 387 -1.26 38.63 7.91
C VAL A 387 -1.33 39.29 6.54
N LEU A 388 -0.26 39.15 5.77
CA LEU A 388 -0.16 39.64 4.40
C LEU A 388 -0.49 38.52 3.40
N GLN A 389 -0.50 38.87 2.12
CA GLN A 389 -0.75 37.94 1.02
C GLN A 389 0.16 36.70 1.10
N LYS A 390 -0.42 35.49 0.95
CA LYS A 390 0.24 34.18 1.09
C LYS A 390 0.68 33.81 2.50
N GLU A 391 0.22 34.52 3.52
CA GLU A 391 0.47 34.20 4.91
C GLU A 391 -0.79 33.70 5.62
N PHE A 392 -0.59 32.94 6.70
CA PHE A 392 -1.63 32.62 7.66
C PHE A 392 -1.07 32.69 9.08
N ALA A 393 -1.95 32.91 10.05
CA ALA A 393 -1.60 32.92 11.46
C ALA A 393 -2.78 32.46 12.31
N THR A 394 -2.48 31.77 13.42
CA THR A 394 -3.48 31.37 14.40
C THR A 394 -3.23 32.05 15.72
N ALA A 395 -4.25 32.75 16.22
CA ALA A 395 -4.18 33.59 17.38
C ALA A 395 -5.03 33.02 18.52
N THR A 396 -4.43 32.98 19.71
CA THR A 396 -5.12 32.65 20.96
C THR A 396 -5.74 33.91 21.57
N PRO A 397 -7.03 33.89 21.96
CA PRO A 397 -7.75 35.08 22.43
C PRO A 397 -7.17 35.70 23.73
N GLU A 398 -6.37 34.94 24.48
CA GLU A 398 -5.65 35.45 25.66
C GLU A 398 -4.56 36.46 25.28
N PHE A 399 -3.93 36.29 24.11
CA PHE A 399 -2.73 37.05 23.70
C PHE A 399 -3.02 38.10 22.62
N VAL A 400 -4.11 37.96 21.88
CA VAL A 400 -4.43 38.78 20.72
C VAL A 400 -5.88 39.26 20.83
N ASP A 401 -6.08 40.57 20.69
CA ASP A 401 -7.41 41.17 20.75
C ASP A 401 -8.11 41.15 19.39
N PHE A 402 -7.33 41.18 18.31
CA PHE A 402 -7.79 41.14 16.93
C PHE A 402 -6.81 40.39 16.02
N VAL A 403 -7.32 39.54 15.16
CA VAL A 403 -6.55 38.87 14.10
C VAL A 403 -7.20 39.12 12.75
N GLY A 404 -6.42 39.54 11.76
CA GLY A 404 -6.98 40.02 10.49
C GLY A 404 -6.00 40.02 9.33
N THR A 405 -6.46 40.54 8.21
CA THR A 405 -5.68 40.74 6.99
C THR A 405 -6.18 41.97 6.25
N ASP A 406 -5.30 42.63 5.51
CA ASP A 406 -5.60 43.78 4.66
C ASP A 406 -5.15 43.55 3.22
N ASP A 407 -5.39 44.57 2.38
CA ASP A 407 -5.09 44.63 0.95
C ASP A 407 -5.63 43.48 0.07
N ALA A 408 -6.71 42.82 0.50
CA ALA A 408 -7.42 41.80 -0.26
C ALA A 408 -8.24 42.45 -1.39
N THR A 409 -7.63 42.60 -2.57
CA THR A 409 -8.27 43.09 -3.79
C THR A 409 -8.93 41.92 -4.55
N THR A 410 -8.16 41.20 -5.37
CA THR A 410 -8.58 39.97 -6.05
C THR A 410 -8.36 38.71 -5.19
N CYS A 411 -7.51 38.82 -4.16
CA CYS A 411 -7.28 37.79 -3.15
C CYS A 411 -8.45 37.69 -2.16
N VAL A 412 -8.55 36.57 -1.42
CA VAL A 412 -9.56 36.36 -0.38
C VAL A 412 -8.89 36.21 0.98
N GLY A 413 -9.28 37.05 1.93
CA GLY A 413 -9.01 36.78 3.34
C GLY A 413 -10.01 35.77 3.90
N VAL A 414 -9.53 34.75 4.61
CA VAL A 414 -10.34 33.70 5.24
C VAL A 414 -10.03 33.64 6.73
N GLY A 415 -11.07 33.74 7.56
CA GLY A 415 -11.00 33.59 9.02
C GLY A 415 -11.77 32.37 9.47
N ILE A 416 -11.12 31.43 10.14
CA ILE A 416 -11.74 30.23 10.72
C ILE A 416 -11.58 30.31 12.23
N ARG A 417 -12.70 30.27 12.96
CA ARG A 417 -12.72 30.38 14.42
C ARG A 417 -13.37 29.15 15.03
N ASP A 418 -12.71 28.58 16.03
CA ASP A 418 -13.34 27.64 16.95
C ASP A 418 -14.11 28.44 18.01
N PRO A 419 -15.46 28.39 18.04
CA PRO A 419 -16.25 29.15 18.99
C PRO A 419 -16.09 28.66 20.44
N LYS A 420 -15.62 27.42 20.67
CA LYS A 420 -15.42 26.86 22.01
C LYS A 420 -14.15 27.40 22.66
N SER A 421 -13.03 27.33 21.96
CA SER A 421 -11.73 27.80 22.46
C SER A 421 -11.49 29.29 22.19
N GLY A 422 -12.18 29.87 21.21
CA GLY A 422 -11.93 31.22 20.70
C GLY A 422 -10.66 31.33 19.84
N LEU A 423 -9.93 30.22 19.61
CA LEU A 423 -8.80 30.19 18.68
C LEU A 423 -9.27 30.59 17.28
N THR A 424 -8.55 31.51 16.67
CA THR A 424 -8.90 32.05 15.35
C THR A 424 -7.70 31.99 14.43
N SER A 425 -7.83 31.28 13.31
CA SER A 425 -6.88 31.27 12.22
C SER A 425 -7.33 32.25 11.15
N ILE A 426 -6.42 33.12 10.70
CA ILE A 426 -6.63 33.99 9.55
C ILE A 426 -5.64 33.58 8.45
N GLY A 427 -6.07 33.63 7.19
CA GLY A 427 -5.22 33.39 6.02
C GLY A 427 -5.57 34.36 4.90
N HIS A 428 -4.59 34.70 4.07
CA HIS A 428 -4.77 35.53 2.88
C HIS A 428 -4.42 34.71 1.64
N LEU A 429 -5.45 34.23 0.95
CA LEU A 429 -5.33 33.32 -0.19
C LEU A 429 -5.26 34.12 -1.50
N ASP A 430 -4.23 33.83 -2.30
CA ASP A 430 -3.87 34.62 -3.48
C ASP A 430 -4.53 34.10 -4.78
N PHE A 431 -4.53 32.79 -4.99
CA PHE A 431 -5.05 32.16 -6.21
C PHE A 431 -5.59 30.76 -5.92
N ALA A 432 -6.43 30.21 -6.81
CA ALA A 432 -7.15 28.94 -6.60
C ALA A 432 -6.22 27.79 -6.15
N GLY A 433 -5.09 27.58 -6.82
CA GLY A 433 -4.17 26.49 -6.51
C GLY A 433 -3.47 26.53 -5.14
N CYS A 434 -3.70 27.53 -4.27
CA CYS A 434 -3.19 27.53 -2.90
C CYS A 434 -4.28 27.29 -1.82
N VAL A 435 -5.55 27.16 -2.22
CA VAL A 435 -6.69 27.09 -1.29
C VAL A 435 -6.61 25.84 -0.41
N LYS A 436 -6.44 24.66 -1.03
CA LYS A 436 -6.43 23.37 -0.35
C LYS A 436 -5.34 23.29 0.72
N GLU A 437 -4.09 23.55 0.34
CA GLU A 437 -2.96 23.55 1.27
C GLU A 437 -3.12 24.65 2.33
N GLY A 438 -3.62 25.83 1.96
CA GLY A 438 -3.85 26.93 2.90
C GLY A 438 -4.87 26.57 3.99
N LEU A 439 -6.03 26.02 3.60
CA LEU A 439 -7.06 25.58 4.55
C LEU A 439 -6.55 24.44 5.43
N ALA A 440 -5.82 23.47 4.86
CA ALA A 440 -5.21 22.38 5.62
C ALA A 440 -4.23 22.91 6.69
N GLN A 441 -3.39 23.88 6.34
CA GLN A 441 -2.44 24.51 7.27
C GLN A 441 -3.17 25.27 8.38
N MET A 442 -4.16 26.11 8.03
CA MET A 442 -4.99 26.83 9.00
C MET A 442 -5.64 25.87 10.00
N LEU A 443 -6.30 24.81 9.52
CA LEU A 443 -6.97 23.83 10.37
C LEU A 443 -5.99 23.00 11.22
N SER A 444 -4.82 22.66 10.68
CA SER A 444 -3.78 21.97 11.43
C SER A 444 -3.30 22.79 12.62
N SER A 445 -3.31 24.12 12.54
CA SER A 445 -2.92 25.00 13.64
C SER A 445 -4.03 25.28 14.65
N LEU A 446 -5.30 25.11 14.25
CA LEU A 446 -6.47 25.22 15.12
C LEU A 446 -6.71 23.96 15.96
N PHE A 447 -6.35 22.78 15.46
CA PHE A 447 -6.64 21.47 16.07
C PHE A 447 -8.10 21.31 16.58
N PRO A 448 -9.11 21.56 15.73
CA PRO A 448 -10.50 21.57 16.19
C PRO A 448 -11.04 20.16 16.48
N ASP A 449 -11.87 20.02 17.50
CA ASP A 449 -12.62 18.79 17.74
C ASP A 449 -13.55 18.48 16.55
N LYS A 450 -13.69 17.20 16.17
CA LYS A 450 -14.52 16.76 15.02
C LYS A 450 -15.98 17.21 15.09
N ASP A 451 -16.53 17.35 16.29
CA ASP A 451 -17.94 17.74 16.50
C ASP A 451 -18.15 19.26 16.62
N THR A 452 -17.08 20.05 16.62
CA THR A 452 -17.18 21.51 16.68
C THR A 452 -17.67 22.06 15.34
N ILE A 453 -18.65 22.97 15.40
CA ILE A 453 -19.06 23.77 14.25
C ILE A 453 -18.15 25.00 14.20
N LEU A 454 -17.27 25.06 13.21
CA LEU A 454 -16.33 26.16 13.03
C LEU A 454 -16.99 27.35 12.33
N GLU A 455 -16.70 28.55 12.80
CA GLU A 455 -17.20 29.78 12.19
C GLU A 455 -16.26 30.23 11.08
N VAL A 456 -16.81 30.50 9.88
CA VAL A 456 -16.04 30.93 8.71
C VAL A 456 -16.42 32.35 8.29
N HIS A 457 -15.43 33.20 8.08
CA HIS A 457 -15.56 34.58 7.62
C HIS A 457 -14.69 34.81 6.39
N MET A 458 -15.26 35.37 5.34
CA MET A 458 -14.57 35.63 4.08
C MET A 458 -14.80 37.07 3.62
N ALA A 459 -13.74 37.77 3.26
CA ALA A 459 -13.81 39.08 2.62
C ALA A 459 -12.64 39.31 1.64
N GLY A 460 -12.89 40.04 0.56
CA GLY A 460 -11.92 40.27 -0.52
C GLY A 460 -12.54 39.98 -1.88
N ALA A 461 -11.72 39.61 -2.86
CA ALA A 461 -12.09 39.15 -4.20
C ALA A 461 -13.28 39.91 -4.80
N TYR A 462 -13.11 41.21 -5.10
CA TYR A 462 -14.16 41.95 -5.82
C TYR A 462 -14.44 41.30 -7.19
N ASP A 463 -15.61 41.56 -7.75
CA ASP A 463 -15.97 41.05 -9.08
C ASP A 463 -15.13 41.75 -10.17
N ASP A 464 -14.06 41.10 -10.60
CA ASP A 464 -13.09 41.56 -11.62
C ASP A 464 -13.50 41.14 -13.04
N SER A 465 -14.72 40.62 -13.22
CA SER A 465 -15.21 40.20 -14.54
C SER A 465 -15.36 41.36 -15.55
N ILE A 466 -15.46 42.61 -15.07
CA ILE A 466 -15.65 43.80 -15.93
C ILE A 466 -14.31 44.36 -16.44
N ASP A 467 -13.18 44.10 -15.76
CA ASP A 467 -11.84 44.47 -16.27
C ASP A 467 -11.50 43.72 -17.58
N MET A 468 -12.29 42.69 -17.93
CA MET A 468 -12.16 41.88 -19.15
C MET A 468 -12.55 42.61 -20.45
N GLU A 469 -13.38 43.66 -20.42
CA GLU A 469 -13.77 44.40 -21.64
C GLU A 469 -12.62 45.21 -22.28
N LEU A 470 -11.44 45.25 -21.63
CA LEU A 470 -10.24 45.98 -22.08
C LEU A 470 -9.11 45.10 -22.65
N GLY A 471 -9.33 43.78 -22.86
CA GLY A 471 -8.56 43.00 -23.85
C GLY A 471 -7.68 41.85 -23.35
N GLY A 472 -8.23 40.88 -22.61
CA GLY A 472 -7.56 39.60 -22.34
C GLY A 472 -8.53 38.41 -22.35
N ASP A 473 -8.15 37.31 -23.00
CA ASP A 473 -8.93 36.05 -23.12
C ASP A 473 -8.87 35.17 -21.84
N GLU A 474 -8.68 35.75 -20.65
CA GLU A 474 -8.56 35.02 -19.38
C GLU A 474 -9.72 35.36 -18.42
N MET A 475 -10.25 34.34 -17.74
CA MET A 475 -11.24 34.49 -16.67
C MET A 475 -10.59 35.29 -15.52
N GLY A 476 -11.25 36.35 -15.02
CA GLY A 476 -10.75 37.18 -13.90
C GLY A 476 -10.31 36.34 -12.70
N HIS A 477 -9.36 36.84 -11.89
CA HIS A 477 -8.71 36.06 -10.83
C HIS A 477 -9.64 35.72 -9.65
N SER A 478 -10.61 36.59 -9.38
CA SER A 478 -11.44 36.53 -8.18
C SER A 478 -12.45 35.37 -8.21
N TRP A 479 -13.03 35.10 -9.38
CA TRP A 479 -14.04 34.06 -9.53
C TRP A 479 -13.48 32.64 -9.36
N PRO A 480 -12.41 32.20 -10.06
CA PRO A 480 -11.79 30.89 -9.86
C PRO A 480 -11.31 30.67 -8.42
N LEU A 481 -10.75 31.70 -7.77
CA LEU A 481 -10.34 31.61 -6.36
C LEU A 481 -11.54 31.36 -5.43
N CYS A 482 -12.65 32.09 -5.62
CA CYS A 482 -13.86 31.90 -4.82
C CYS A 482 -14.54 30.55 -5.07
N LEU A 483 -14.45 30.05 -6.30
CA LEU A 483 -14.98 28.75 -6.70
C LEU A 483 -14.28 27.61 -5.94
N GLU A 484 -12.95 27.54 -6.08
CA GLU A 484 -12.10 26.55 -5.42
C GLU A 484 -12.27 26.62 -3.89
N LEU A 485 -12.37 27.84 -3.32
CA LEU A 485 -12.58 28.03 -1.89
C LEU A 485 -13.88 27.37 -1.40
N VAL A 486 -14.98 27.50 -2.13
CA VAL A 486 -16.25 26.87 -1.74
C VAL A 486 -16.18 25.35 -1.88
N GLU A 487 -15.51 24.83 -2.91
CA GLU A 487 -15.31 23.39 -3.11
C GLU A 487 -14.49 22.78 -1.98
N GLU A 488 -13.34 23.37 -1.68
CA GLU A 488 -12.44 22.88 -0.64
C GLU A 488 -13.08 23.01 0.75
N LEU A 489 -13.78 24.10 1.06
CA LEU A 489 -14.54 24.21 2.32
C LEU A 489 -15.61 23.11 2.45
N GLN A 490 -16.27 22.72 1.36
CA GLN A 490 -17.25 21.63 1.38
C GLN A 490 -16.60 20.26 1.57
N ALA A 491 -15.39 20.06 1.03
CA ALA A 491 -14.66 18.79 1.13
C ALA A 491 -14.04 18.55 2.52
N LEU A 492 -13.97 19.57 3.38
CA LEU A 492 -13.41 19.45 4.72
C LEU A 492 -14.23 18.47 5.60
N PRO A 493 -13.57 17.65 6.44
CA PRO A 493 -14.24 16.70 7.33
C PRO A 493 -14.85 17.36 8.58
N TYR A 494 -15.01 18.69 8.59
CA TYR A 494 -15.48 19.49 9.72
C TYR A 494 -16.84 20.12 9.42
N LYS A 495 -17.64 20.36 10.48
CA LYS A 495 -18.88 21.12 10.35
C LYS A 495 -18.53 22.61 10.30
N LEU A 496 -19.01 23.31 9.28
CA LEU A 496 -18.73 24.73 9.08
C LEU A 496 -20.02 25.55 9.12
N GLU A 497 -19.95 26.75 9.68
CA GLU A 497 -21.00 27.76 9.60
C GLU A 497 -20.40 29.04 9.01
N ILE A 498 -20.79 29.38 7.78
CA ILE A 498 -20.38 30.63 7.14
C ILE A 498 -21.13 31.78 7.81
N ARG A 499 -20.41 32.60 8.56
CA ARG A 499 -20.93 33.76 9.30
C ARG A 499 -20.88 35.03 8.46
N THR A 500 -19.88 35.16 7.59
CA THR A 500 -19.67 36.34 6.75
C THR A 500 -19.15 35.91 5.39
N LEU A 501 -19.81 36.36 4.33
CA LEU A 501 -19.45 36.09 2.93
C LEU A 501 -19.47 37.41 2.14
N CYS A 502 -18.42 38.21 2.26
CA CYS A 502 -18.27 39.50 1.58
C CYS A 502 -17.25 39.39 0.44
N ILE A 503 -17.60 38.63 -0.59
CA ILE A 503 -16.78 38.36 -1.79
C ILE A 503 -17.59 38.64 -3.06
N LEU A 504 -16.91 38.79 -4.19
CA LEU A 504 -17.48 39.02 -5.53
C LEU A 504 -18.48 40.17 -5.51
N ARG A 505 -19.69 39.97 -6.06
CA ARG A 505 -20.76 40.98 -6.09
C ARG A 505 -21.07 41.64 -4.75
N HIS A 506 -20.80 40.97 -3.62
CA HIS A 506 -21.03 41.54 -2.29
C HIS A 506 -19.93 42.50 -1.86
N ASN A 507 -18.73 42.37 -2.43
CA ASN A 507 -17.58 43.24 -2.19
C ASN A 507 -17.28 44.20 -3.34
N THR A 508 -18.10 44.27 -4.39
CA THR A 508 -17.87 45.18 -5.52
C THR A 508 -18.59 46.51 -5.33
N VAL A 509 -17.87 47.62 -5.52
CA VAL A 509 -18.42 48.97 -5.70
C VAL A 509 -17.81 49.62 -6.94
N THR A 510 -18.44 50.66 -7.47
CA THR A 510 -17.90 51.42 -8.60
C THR A 510 -17.11 52.61 -8.07
N SER A 511 -15.84 52.70 -8.47
CA SER A 511 -14.97 53.85 -8.18
C SER A 511 -15.44 55.13 -8.89
N ASP A 512 -14.94 56.29 -8.45
CA ASP A 512 -15.19 57.59 -9.10
C ASP A 512 -14.80 57.62 -10.59
N GLY A 513 -13.87 56.75 -11.00
CA GLY A 513 -13.43 56.58 -12.39
C GLY A 513 -14.30 55.63 -13.23
N GLY A 514 -15.35 55.03 -12.65
CA GLY A 514 -16.25 54.10 -13.33
C GLY A 514 -15.82 52.63 -13.32
N TYR A 515 -14.69 52.29 -12.68
CA TYR A 515 -14.17 50.92 -12.62
C TYR A 515 -14.66 50.18 -11.37
N PRO A 516 -14.91 48.86 -11.45
CA PRO A 516 -15.17 48.04 -10.27
C PRO A 516 -13.96 48.06 -9.32
N CYS A 517 -14.22 48.13 -8.01
CA CYS A 517 -13.18 48.06 -6.99
C CYS A 517 -13.75 47.45 -5.69
N PRO A 518 -12.89 46.96 -4.78
CA PRO A 518 -13.34 46.35 -3.54
C PRO A 518 -13.94 47.38 -2.58
N ALA A 519 -15.12 47.08 -2.05
CA ALA A 519 -15.80 47.84 -1.00
C ALA A 519 -15.07 47.71 0.34
N VAL A 520 -14.55 46.52 0.61
CA VAL A 520 -13.74 46.16 1.78
C VAL A 520 -12.44 45.54 1.29
N ARG A 521 -11.31 46.05 1.77
CA ARG A 521 -9.96 45.57 1.44
C ARG A 521 -9.33 44.75 2.56
N GLY A 522 -9.98 44.65 3.72
CA GLY A 522 -9.43 43.92 4.84
C GLY A 522 -10.45 43.73 5.95
N PHE A 523 -10.19 42.75 6.80
CA PHE A 523 -11.04 42.49 7.96
C PHE A 523 -10.27 41.94 9.13
N ALA A 524 -10.82 42.13 10.33
CA ALA A 524 -10.32 41.55 11.57
C ALA A 524 -11.44 40.87 12.35
N VAL A 525 -11.11 39.75 12.98
CA VAL A 525 -11.95 39.01 13.92
C VAL A 525 -11.52 39.40 15.34
N SER A 526 -12.49 39.80 16.17
CA SER A 526 -12.23 40.18 17.57
C SER A 526 -12.31 38.98 18.51
N LYS A 527 -11.54 38.99 19.61
CA LYS A 527 -11.59 37.96 20.64
C LYS A 527 -12.95 37.85 21.38
N ASP A 528 -13.63 38.98 21.60
CA ASP A 528 -14.67 39.07 22.65
C ASP A 528 -16.10 38.87 22.14
N ARG A 529 -16.30 38.91 20.83
CA ARG A 529 -17.61 38.76 20.18
C ARG A 529 -17.35 38.18 18.80
N ASN A 530 -18.22 37.30 18.30
CA ASN A 530 -18.19 36.74 16.93
C ASN A 530 -18.44 37.84 15.87
N LYS A 531 -17.78 38.97 16.01
CA LYS A 531 -17.97 40.21 15.29
C LYS A 531 -16.70 40.45 14.48
N VAL A 532 -16.92 40.54 13.18
CA VAL A 532 -15.90 40.92 12.22
C VAL A 532 -15.99 42.42 11.97
N TRP A 533 -14.85 43.04 11.80
CA TRP A 533 -14.71 44.46 11.53
C TRP A 533 -13.97 44.68 10.22
N THR A 534 -14.34 45.72 9.48
CA THR A 534 -13.60 46.17 8.31
C THR A 534 -12.29 46.81 8.75
N LEU A 535 -11.21 46.58 7.99
CA LEU A 535 -9.91 47.23 8.18
C LEU A 535 -9.66 48.23 7.05
N CYS A 536 -9.10 49.39 7.38
CA CYS A 536 -8.65 50.39 6.41
C CYS A 536 -7.12 50.54 6.50
N SER A 537 -6.43 50.40 5.36
CA SER A 537 -4.96 50.39 5.28
C SER A 537 -4.30 51.73 5.64
N SER A 538 -5.06 52.83 5.74
CA SER A 538 -4.50 54.14 6.10
C SER A 538 -4.08 54.29 7.56
N GLU A 539 -4.34 53.29 8.42
CA GLU A 539 -4.11 53.40 9.88
C GLU A 539 -3.10 52.40 10.46
N PHE A 540 -2.52 51.48 9.66
CA PHE A 540 -1.57 50.48 10.18
C PHE A 540 -0.10 50.93 10.15
N PHE A 541 0.26 51.96 9.38
CA PHE A 541 1.65 52.39 9.19
C PHE A 541 1.96 53.81 9.68
N SER A 542 1.10 54.42 10.51
CA SER A 542 1.39 55.75 11.11
C SER A 542 1.98 55.67 12.51
#